data_AF-A0A497K087-F1
#
_entry.id   AF-A0A497K087-F1
#
_cell.length_a   1.000
_cell.length_b   1.000
_cell.length_c   1.000
_cell.angle_alpha   90.00
_cell.angle_beta   90.00
_cell.angle_gamma   90.00
#
_symmetry.space_group_name_H-M   'P 1'
#
loop_
_entity.id
_entity.type
_entity.pdbx_description
1 polymer ?
#
loop_
_entity_poly.entity_id
_entity_poly.type
_entity_poly.pdbx_seq_one_letter_code
_entity_poly.pdbx_strand_id
1 'polypeptide(L)'
;MESRFCRKCGRFLTHSTRTETEVEAEEPEPNFREKPSESEFEEPFMRLFPYTPYPQQLEFMRDAYTVLGRRGGVLVAEACNGFGKTVCALAVALSLNRRIIYATRTHEQVRQVLKEVERINRWAETRFSAVCLASRRNLCLNEACRRLPPIDAMETCNILKKTGRCPYRPEPR
;
A
#
# COMPACT_ATOMS: atom_id res chain seq x y z
N MET A 1 3.28 32.71 2.48
CA MET A 1 3.59 31.90 3.67
C MET A 1 2.28 31.65 4.39
N GLU A 2 1.54 30.63 3.97
CA GLU A 2 0.25 30.31 4.58
C GLU A 2 0.46 29.44 5.81
N SER A 3 -0.03 29.94 6.93
CA SER A 3 0.16 29.39 8.28
C SER A 3 -0.37 27.96 8.38
N ARG A 4 0.53 26.99 8.57
CA ARG A 4 0.27 25.57 8.82
C ARG A 4 -0.26 25.32 10.25
N PHE A 5 -1.25 26.09 10.68
CA PHE A 5 -1.68 26.15 12.07
C PHE A 5 -3.21 26.09 12.17
N CYS A 6 -3.73 25.08 12.87
CA CYS A 6 -5.15 24.96 13.13
C CYS A 6 -5.57 25.90 14.27
N ARG A 7 -6.43 26.89 13.98
CA ARG A 7 -6.91 27.87 14.96
C ARG A 7 -7.89 27.32 16.01
N LYS A 8 -8.37 26.09 15.82
CA LYS A 8 -9.32 25.43 16.73
C LYS A 8 -8.63 24.63 17.85
N CYS A 9 -7.49 24.00 17.55
CA CYS A 9 -6.76 23.15 18.52
C CYS A 9 -5.31 23.59 18.77
N GLY A 10 -4.85 24.66 18.12
CA GLY A 10 -3.54 25.26 18.38
C GLY A 10 -2.34 24.43 17.92
N ARG A 11 -2.55 23.42 17.06
CA ARG A 11 -1.50 22.48 16.62
C ARG A 11 -1.05 22.76 15.19
N PHE A 12 0.23 22.52 14.93
CA PHE A 12 0.79 22.60 13.58
C PHE A 12 0.34 21.40 12.74
N LEU A 13 -0.21 21.68 11.56
CA LEU A 13 -0.70 20.67 10.63
C LEU A 13 0.50 19.98 9.96
N THR A 14 0.79 18.74 10.37
CA THR A 14 1.69 17.85 9.64
C THR A 14 0.89 16.96 8.70
N HIS A 15 1.55 16.33 7.73
CA HIS A 15 0.89 15.53 6.67
C HIS A 15 0.00 14.39 7.21
N SER A 16 0.20 13.96 8.46
CA SER A 16 -0.62 12.94 9.13
C SER A 16 -2.00 13.45 9.59
N THR A 17 -2.18 14.76 9.72
CA THR A 17 -3.47 15.38 10.13
C THR A 17 -4.39 15.70 8.96
N ARG A 18 -3.89 15.64 7.71
CA ARG A 18 -4.73 15.90 6.52
C ARG A 18 -5.74 14.79 6.26
N THR A 19 -5.43 13.58 6.69
CA THR A 19 -6.30 12.40 6.62
C THR A 19 -7.51 12.50 7.54
N GLU A 20 -7.52 13.38 8.55
CA GLU A 20 -8.67 13.54 9.44
C GLU A 20 -9.69 14.57 8.92
N THR A 21 -9.27 15.51 8.06
CA THR A 21 -10.12 16.63 7.61
C THR A 21 -10.64 16.51 6.17
N GLU A 22 -10.17 15.55 5.38
CA GLU A 22 -10.65 15.32 3.99
C GLU A 22 -11.66 14.14 3.88
N VAL A 23 -12.12 13.57 4.99
CA VAL A 23 -13.11 12.48 5.01
C VAL A 23 -14.53 13.03 5.21
N GLU A 24 -14.93 14.02 4.42
CA GLU A 24 -16.34 14.38 4.21
C GLU A 24 -16.52 14.64 2.71
N ALA A 25 -16.29 13.60 1.92
CA ALA A 25 -16.80 13.49 0.56
C ALA A 25 -17.35 12.07 0.43
N GLU A 26 -18.67 11.95 0.54
CA GLU A 26 -19.43 10.70 0.41
C GLU A 26 -19.20 10.10 -0.98
N GLU A 27 -18.28 9.14 -1.08
CA GLU A 27 -18.27 8.15 -2.16
C GLU A 27 -19.19 6.98 -1.72
N PRO A 28 -19.96 6.37 -2.64
CA PRO A 28 -20.92 5.32 -2.28
C PRO A 28 -20.22 4.17 -1.56
N GLU A 29 -20.71 3.83 -0.37
CA GLU A 29 -20.09 2.88 0.54
C GLU A 29 -19.93 1.50 -0.14
N PRO A 30 -18.71 0.92 -0.17
CA PRO A 30 -18.53 -0.45 -0.60
C PRO A 30 -19.29 -1.40 0.35
N ASN A 31 -19.84 -2.49 -0.19
CA ASN A 31 -20.54 -3.52 0.57
C ASN A 31 -19.57 -4.25 1.54
N PHE A 32 -19.39 -3.70 2.74
CA PHE A 32 -18.56 -4.25 3.80
C PHE A 32 -19.30 -5.39 4.50
N ARG A 33 -18.58 -6.48 4.76
CA ARG A 33 -19.11 -7.62 5.53
C ARG A 33 -19.14 -7.24 7.02
N GLU A 34 -20.04 -7.84 7.80
CA GLU A 34 -19.90 -7.86 9.26
C GLU A 34 -18.73 -8.77 9.67
N LYS A 35 -17.93 -8.36 10.67
CA LYS A 35 -16.76 -9.12 11.11
C LYS A 35 -17.21 -10.48 11.67
N PRO A 36 -16.67 -11.61 11.16
CA PRO A 36 -17.03 -12.93 11.69
C PRO A 36 -16.50 -13.14 13.11
N SER A 37 -17.25 -13.88 13.93
CA SER A 37 -16.85 -14.30 15.29
C SER A 37 -15.66 -15.27 15.24
N GLU A 38 -14.83 -15.30 16.29
CA GLU A 38 -13.56 -16.04 16.35
C GLU A 38 -13.67 -17.57 16.20
N SER A 39 -14.88 -18.15 16.24
CA SER A 39 -15.14 -19.57 16.48
C SER A 39 -15.26 -20.49 15.25
N GLU A 40 -15.08 -20.00 14.02
CA GLU A 40 -15.01 -20.86 12.83
C GLU A 40 -13.82 -20.43 11.97
N PHE A 41 -12.70 -21.17 12.06
CA PHE A 41 -11.56 -20.96 11.16
C PHE A 41 -11.89 -21.52 9.78
N GLU A 42 -12.77 -20.86 9.03
CA GLU A 42 -13.09 -21.31 7.68
C GLU A 42 -11.94 -21.12 6.69
N GLU A 43 -11.06 -20.12 6.86
CA GLU A 43 -9.79 -20.00 6.11
C GLU A 43 -8.98 -18.81 6.67
N PRO A 44 -7.65 -18.92 6.92
CA PRO A 44 -6.88 -17.86 7.58
C PRO A 44 -6.93 -16.49 6.89
N PHE A 45 -7.06 -16.48 5.56
CA PHE A 45 -7.11 -15.26 4.76
C PHE A 45 -8.45 -14.51 4.85
N MET A 46 -9.53 -15.17 5.30
CA MET A 46 -10.84 -14.55 5.44
C MET A 46 -10.87 -13.46 6.52
N ARG A 47 -10.00 -13.58 7.53
CA ARG A 47 -9.81 -12.54 8.55
C ARG A 47 -9.22 -11.24 7.97
N LEU A 48 -8.55 -11.33 6.82
CA LEU A 48 -7.88 -10.22 6.15
C LEU A 48 -8.63 -9.71 4.92
N PHE A 49 -9.78 -10.30 4.59
CA PHE A 49 -10.56 -9.94 3.40
C PHE A 49 -11.74 -9.02 3.80
N PRO A 50 -11.70 -7.72 3.47
CA PRO A 50 -12.65 -6.74 4.01
C PRO A 50 -14.03 -6.71 3.32
N TYR A 51 -14.24 -7.56 2.32
CA TYR A 51 -15.47 -7.59 1.51
C TYR A 51 -16.22 -8.92 1.70
N THR A 52 -17.48 -8.97 1.28
CA THR A 52 -18.18 -10.26 1.12
C THR A 52 -17.66 -10.93 -0.16
N PRO A 53 -16.97 -12.08 -0.08
CA PRO A 53 -16.32 -12.68 -1.24
C PRO A 53 -17.32 -13.38 -2.17
N TYR A 54 -17.04 -13.34 -3.47
CA TYR A 54 -17.71 -14.17 -4.46
C TYR A 54 -17.20 -15.61 -4.39
N PRO A 55 -18.01 -16.62 -4.78
CA PRO A 55 -17.57 -18.02 -4.81
C PRO A 55 -16.26 -18.23 -5.59
N GLN A 56 -16.10 -17.57 -6.73
CA GLN A 56 -14.90 -17.68 -7.57
C GLN A 56 -13.67 -16.99 -6.92
N GLN A 57 -13.87 -15.95 -6.12
CA GLN A 57 -12.79 -15.35 -5.34
C GLN A 57 -12.30 -16.30 -4.25
N LEU A 58 -13.20 -17.06 -3.62
CA LEU A 58 -12.84 -18.08 -2.64
C LEU A 58 -12.02 -19.19 -3.29
N GLU A 59 -12.43 -19.69 -4.45
CA GLU A 59 -11.65 -20.68 -5.23
C GLU A 59 -10.24 -20.16 -5.54
N PHE A 60 -10.13 -18.94 -6.08
CA PHE A 60 -8.85 -18.30 -6.34
C PHE A 60 -7.98 -18.17 -5.08
N MET A 61 -8.56 -17.77 -3.94
CA MET A 61 -7.83 -17.60 -2.69
C MET A 61 -7.37 -18.94 -2.10
N ARG A 62 -8.18 -20.00 -2.22
CA ARG A 62 -7.83 -21.37 -1.80
C ARG A 62 -6.67 -21.94 -2.62
N ASP A 63 -6.70 -21.73 -3.94
CA ASP A 63 -5.62 -22.15 -4.83
C ASP A 63 -4.32 -21.41 -4.47
N ALA A 64 -4.40 -20.08 -4.31
CA ALA A 64 -3.26 -19.27 -3.90
C ALA A 64 -2.70 -19.69 -2.52
N TYR A 65 -3.56 -19.96 -1.55
CA TYR A 65 -3.15 -20.38 -0.21
C TYR A 65 -2.47 -21.75 -0.23
N THR A 66 -2.97 -22.68 -1.04
CA THR A 66 -2.39 -24.01 -1.21
C THR A 66 -1.01 -23.94 -1.85
N VAL A 67 -0.85 -23.15 -2.93
CA VAL A 67 0.43 -23.01 -3.65
C VAL A 67 1.46 -22.22 -2.85
N LEU A 68 1.07 -21.11 -2.23
CA LEU A 68 1.96 -20.26 -1.43
C LEU A 68 2.23 -20.81 -0.03
N GLY A 69 1.56 -21.89 0.36
CA GLY A 69 1.72 -22.60 1.62
C GLY A 69 3.10 -23.25 1.78
N ARG A 70 3.19 -24.26 2.66
CA ARG A 70 4.49 -24.80 3.09
C ARG A 70 5.34 -25.41 1.98
N ARG A 71 4.73 -25.97 0.94
CA ARG A 71 5.45 -26.60 -0.17
C ARG A 71 6.08 -25.58 -1.12
N GLY A 72 5.52 -24.37 -1.18
CA GLY A 72 5.85 -23.38 -2.21
C GLY A 72 5.46 -23.86 -3.61
N GLY A 73 5.44 -22.94 -4.56
CA GLY A 73 5.11 -23.22 -5.95
C GLY A 73 4.87 -21.95 -6.75
N VAL A 74 4.44 -22.13 -8.00
CA VAL A 74 4.09 -21.04 -8.90
C VAL A 74 2.61 -21.17 -9.25
N LEU A 75 1.83 -20.14 -8.92
CA LEU A 75 0.45 -20.02 -9.36
C LEU A 75 0.39 -19.09 -10.56
N VAL A 76 -0.18 -19.56 -11.66
CA VAL A 76 -0.58 -18.73 -12.80
C VAL A 76 -2.09 -18.71 -12.81
N ALA A 77 -2.67 -17.53 -12.64
CA ALA A 77 -4.12 -17.37 -12.54
C ALA A 77 -4.58 -16.20 -13.42
N GLU A 78 -5.66 -16.41 -14.15
CA GLU A 78 -6.34 -15.39 -14.92
C GLU A 78 -7.60 -14.93 -14.18
N ALA A 79 -7.83 -13.62 -14.16
CA ALA A 79 -9.08 -13.06 -13.65
C ALA A 79 -9.41 -11.74 -14.36
N CYS A 80 -10.69 -11.42 -14.49
CA CYS A 80 -11.18 -10.23 -15.19
C CYS A 80 -10.98 -8.93 -14.37
N ASN A 81 -11.09 -7.77 -15.00
CA ASN A 81 -11.03 -6.49 -14.30
C ASN A 81 -12.23 -6.35 -13.34
N GLY A 82 -12.03 -5.74 -12.16
CA GLY A 82 -13.06 -5.68 -11.13
C GLY A 82 -13.21 -6.95 -10.29
N PHE A 83 -12.55 -8.07 -10.62
CA PHE A 83 -12.58 -9.30 -9.84
C PHE A 83 -12.02 -9.18 -8.42
N GLY A 84 -11.32 -8.10 -8.07
CA GLY A 84 -10.65 -7.99 -6.77
C GLY A 84 -9.34 -8.80 -6.67
N LYS A 85 -8.68 -9.05 -7.81
CA LYS A 85 -7.38 -9.75 -7.90
C LYS A 85 -6.38 -9.30 -6.83
N THR A 86 -6.24 -7.98 -6.66
CA THR A 86 -5.32 -7.36 -5.71
C THR A 86 -5.65 -7.73 -4.26
N VAL A 87 -6.90 -7.54 -3.84
CA VAL A 87 -7.31 -7.81 -2.45
C VAL A 87 -7.28 -9.30 -2.14
N CYS A 88 -7.67 -10.16 -3.10
CA CYS A 88 -7.58 -11.62 -2.95
C CYS A 88 -6.13 -12.08 -2.74
N ALA A 89 -5.22 -11.61 -3.61
CA ALA A 89 -3.80 -11.97 -3.52
C ALA A 89 -3.16 -11.43 -2.22
N LEU A 90 -3.49 -10.20 -1.81
CA LEU A 90 -2.98 -9.60 -0.58
C LEU A 90 -3.49 -10.32 0.67
N ALA A 91 -4.79 -10.62 0.76
CA ALA A 91 -5.37 -11.31 1.92
C ALA A 91 -4.69 -12.67 2.15
N VAL A 92 -4.51 -13.44 1.07
CA VAL A 92 -3.82 -14.74 1.13
C VAL A 92 -2.35 -14.56 1.51
N ALA A 93 -1.60 -13.73 0.80
CA ALA A 93 -0.17 -13.58 1.03
C ALA A 93 0.16 -13.04 2.44
N LEU A 94 -0.65 -12.09 2.95
CA LEU A 94 -0.50 -11.53 4.29
C LEU A 94 -0.85 -12.55 5.38
N SER A 95 -1.85 -13.42 5.15
CA SER A 95 -2.23 -14.47 6.11
C SER A 95 -1.11 -15.48 6.38
N LEU A 96 -0.16 -15.63 5.45
CA LEU A 96 0.99 -16.52 5.57
C LEU A 96 2.14 -15.91 6.39
N ASN A 97 2.03 -14.64 6.80
CA ASN A 97 2.99 -13.92 7.62
C ASN A 97 4.43 -13.93 7.04
N ARG A 98 4.53 -13.76 5.71
CA ARG A 98 5.80 -13.73 4.95
C ARG A 98 6.09 -12.34 4.40
N ARG A 99 7.35 -12.10 4.02
CA ARG A 99 7.72 -10.89 3.26
C ARG A 99 7.21 -11.02 1.83
N ILE A 100 6.52 -9.98 1.36
CA ILE A 100 5.87 -9.96 0.04
C ILE A 100 6.56 -8.90 -0.82
N ILE A 101 6.88 -9.27 -2.06
CA ILE A 101 7.28 -8.33 -3.11
C ILE A 101 6.12 -8.27 -4.10
N TYR A 102 5.42 -7.15 -4.14
CA TYR A 102 4.32 -6.93 -5.06
C TYR A 102 4.81 -6.07 -6.23
N ALA A 103 4.83 -6.64 -7.44
CA ALA A 103 5.29 -5.97 -8.64
C ALA A 103 4.11 -5.61 -9.54
N THR A 104 4.08 -4.37 -10.04
CA THR A 104 3.08 -3.89 -11.00
C THR A 104 3.75 -3.12 -12.12
N ARG A 105 3.02 -2.93 -13.22
CA ARG A 105 3.54 -2.22 -14.40
C ARG A 105 3.52 -0.70 -14.22
N THR A 106 2.52 -0.16 -13.52
CA THR A 106 2.34 1.29 -13.37
C THR A 106 2.42 1.74 -11.91
N HIS A 107 2.78 3.01 -11.70
CA HIS A 107 2.81 3.62 -10.37
C HIS A 107 1.40 3.78 -9.79
N GLU A 108 0.39 4.04 -10.62
CA GLU A 108 -1.01 4.12 -10.23
C GLU A 108 -1.49 2.80 -9.63
N GLN A 109 -1.09 1.67 -10.23
CA GLN A 109 -1.36 0.33 -9.68
C GLN A 109 -0.70 0.13 -8.31
N VAL A 110 0.56 0.57 -8.13
CA VAL A 110 1.22 0.49 -6.81
C VAL A 110 0.44 1.28 -5.76
N ARG A 111 -0.01 2.51 -6.09
CA ARG A 111 -0.80 3.31 -5.15
C ARG A 111 -2.11 2.62 -4.76
N GLN A 112 -2.75 1.94 -5.70
CA GLN A 112 -3.96 1.17 -5.42
C GLN A 112 -3.67 0.02 -4.44
N VAL A 113 -2.56 -0.71 -4.63
CA VAL A 113 -2.12 -1.77 -3.70
C VAL A 113 -1.93 -1.22 -2.28
N LEU A 114 -1.29 -0.06 -2.12
CA LEU A 114 -1.10 0.56 -0.80
C LEU A 114 -2.43 0.90 -0.13
N LYS A 115 -3.41 1.42 -0.90
CA LYS A 115 -4.76 1.68 -0.40
C LYS A 115 -5.47 0.40 0.04
N GLU A 116 -5.31 -0.70 -0.69
CA GLU A 116 -5.85 -2.00 -0.28
C GLU A 116 -5.21 -2.49 1.02
N VAL A 117 -3.88 -2.38 1.17
CA VAL A 117 -3.20 -2.74 2.42
C VAL A 117 -3.71 -1.89 3.60
N GLU A 118 -3.94 -0.60 3.39
CA GLU A 118 -4.52 0.27 4.41
C GLU A 118 -5.96 -0.12 4.78
N ARG A 119 -6.78 -0.52 3.79
CA ARG A 119 -8.13 -1.07 4.07
C ARG A 119 -8.05 -2.36 4.86
N ILE A 120 -7.15 -3.27 4.50
CA ILE A 120 -6.91 -4.52 5.24
C ILE A 120 -6.47 -4.20 6.67
N ASN A 121 -5.58 -3.23 6.89
CA ASN A 121 -5.15 -2.82 8.24
C ASN A 121 -6.27 -2.19 9.08
N ARG A 122 -7.24 -1.50 8.46
CA ARG A 122 -8.40 -0.96 9.17
C ARG A 122 -9.41 -2.05 9.52
N TRP A 123 -9.54 -3.03 8.63
CA TRP A 123 -10.42 -4.17 8.82
C TRP A 123 -9.88 -5.17 9.84
N ALA A 124 -8.64 -5.59 9.67
CA ALA A 124 -7.98 -6.57 10.50
C ALA A 124 -7.50 -5.97 11.84
N GLU A 125 -7.33 -6.82 12.84
CA GLU A 125 -6.72 -6.46 14.13
C GLU A 125 -5.19 -6.42 14.08
N THR A 126 -4.62 -6.74 12.91
CA THR A 126 -3.18 -6.80 12.67
C THR A 126 -2.72 -5.62 11.81
N ARG A 127 -1.49 -5.15 12.06
CA ARG A 127 -0.88 -4.04 11.31
C ARG A 127 0.22 -4.55 10.39
N PHE A 128 0.01 -4.40 9.09
CA PHE A 128 1.00 -4.67 8.06
C PHE A 128 1.67 -3.38 7.58
N SER A 129 2.98 -3.42 7.40
CA SER A 129 3.75 -2.31 6.80
C SER A 129 3.95 -2.58 5.32
N ALA A 130 3.63 -1.59 4.48
CA ALA A 130 3.90 -1.62 3.05
C ALA A 130 4.78 -0.44 2.63
N VAL A 131 5.80 -0.73 1.82
CA VAL A 131 6.74 0.28 1.31
C VAL A 131 6.70 0.27 -0.21
N CYS A 132 6.55 1.45 -0.80
CA CYS A 132 6.62 1.65 -2.24
C CYS A 132 8.08 1.86 -2.67
N LEU A 133 8.56 0.99 -3.54
CA LEU A 133 9.83 1.19 -4.25
C LEU A 133 9.53 1.87 -5.58
N ALA A 134 10.06 3.09 -5.76
CA ALA A 134 9.92 3.86 -6.98
C ALA A 134 11.24 4.53 -7.36
N SER A 135 11.29 5.08 -8.57
CA SER A 135 12.47 5.79 -9.07
C SER A 135 12.83 6.98 -8.18
N ARG A 136 14.09 7.41 -8.22
CA ARG A 136 14.57 8.58 -7.46
C ARG A 136 13.74 9.83 -7.74
N ARG A 137 13.25 10.01 -8.97
CA ARG A 137 12.40 11.16 -9.33
C ARG A 137 11.12 11.22 -8.48
N ASN A 138 10.55 10.07 -8.15
CA ASN A 138 9.27 9.99 -7.44
C ASN A 138 9.41 10.06 -5.92
N LEU A 139 10.59 9.74 -5.39
CA LEU A 139 10.86 9.68 -3.94
C LEU A 139 11.88 10.72 -3.46
N CYS A 140 12.46 11.53 -4.36
CA CYS A 140 13.41 12.56 -3.97
C CYS A 140 12.71 13.67 -3.19
N LEU A 141 13.25 14.00 -2.01
CA LEU A 141 12.74 15.09 -1.17
C LEU A 141 13.37 16.45 -1.51
N ASN A 142 14.48 16.46 -2.25
CA ASN A 142 15.18 17.70 -2.61
C ASN A 142 14.44 18.43 -3.74
N GLU A 143 13.90 19.61 -3.43
CA GLU A 143 13.16 20.42 -4.40
C GLU A 143 14.00 20.80 -5.62
N ALA A 144 15.30 21.01 -5.47
CA ALA A 144 16.20 21.33 -6.58
C ALA A 144 16.24 20.20 -7.61
N CYS A 145 16.17 18.94 -7.18
CA CYS A 145 16.09 17.80 -8.09
C CYS A 145 14.66 17.57 -8.62
N ARG A 146 13.63 17.81 -7.80
CA ARG A 146 12.23 17.54 -8.18
C ARG A 146 11.69 18.45 -9.28
N ARG A 147 12.15 19.72 -9.31
CA ARG A 147 11.69 20.72 -10.28
C ARG A 147 12.34 20.57 -11.65
N LEU A 148 13.37 19.73 -11.76
CA LEU A 148 14.13 19.53 -12.97
C LEU A 148 13.57 18.38 -13.83
N PRO A 149 13.81 18.39 -15.15
CA PRO A 149 13.61 17.23 -16.01
C PRO A 149 14.36 15.98 -15.50
N PRO A 150 13.93 14.76 -15.85
CA PRO A 150 14.50 13.52 -15.30
C PRO A 150 16.03 13.39 -15.41
N ILE A 151 16.60 13.85 -16.53
CA ILE A 151 18.03 13.78 -16.81
C ILE A 151 18.79 14.74 -15.88
N ASP A 152 18.42 16.02 -15.92
CA ASP A 152 19.03 17.07 -15.10
C ASP A 152 18.85 16.83 -13.61
N ALA A 153 17.69 16.29 -13.21
CA ALA A 153 17.41 15.88 -11.83
C ALA A 153 18.40 14.81 -11.36
N MET A 154 18.72 13.85 -12.23
CA MET A 154 19.65 12.77 -11.92
C MET A 154 21.09 13.27 -11.84
N GLU A 155 21.49 14.13 -12.76
CA GLU A 155 22.82 14.77 -12.76
C GLU A 155 23.01 15.64 -11.52
N THR A 156 22.06 16.53 -11.25
CA THR A 156 22.05 17.38 -10.05
C THR A 156 22.09 16.55 -8.78
N CYS A 157 21.31 15.46 -8.70
CA CYS A 157 21.37 14.54 -7.56
C CYS A 157 22.78 13.95 -7.37
N ASN A 158 23.44 13.56 -8.46
CA ASN A 158 24.80 13.01 -8.41
C ASN A 158 25.82 14.06 -7.97
N ILE A 159 25.73 15.30 -8.46
CA ILE A 159 26.59 16.42 -8.05
C ILE A 159 26.38 16.73 -6.56
N LEU A 160 25.13 16.85 -6.10
CA LEU A 160 24.82 17.15 -4.70
C LEU A 160 25.26 16.02 -3.75
N LYS A 161 25.17 14.76 -4.18
CA LYS A 161 25.71 13.63 -3.40
C LYS A 161 27.24 13.72 -3.32
N LYS A 162 27.94 13.87 -4.44
CA LYS A 162 29.42 13.92 -4.49
C LYS A 162 30.00 15.07 -3.67
N THR A 163 29.37 16.24 -3.75
CA THR A 163 29.79 17.45 -3.03
C THR A 163 29.36 17.47 -1.57
N GLY A 164 28.58 16.48 -1.10
CA GLY A 164 28.08 16.44 0.27
C GLY A 164 27.00 17.49 0.58
N ARG A 165 26.43 18.13 -0.43
CA ARG A 165 25.47 19.25 -0.28
C ARG A 165 24.00 18.80 -0.26
N CYS A 166 23.72 17.50 -0.37
CA CYS A 166 22.35 16.98 -0.28
C CYS A 166 21.98 16.70 1.19
N PRO A 167 21.00 17.42 1.79
CA PRO A 167 20.60 17.20 3.20
C PRO A 167 19.97 15.84 3.45
N TYR A 168 19.41 15.22 2.40
CA TYR A 168 18.72 13.94 2.46
C TYR A 168 19.61 12.76 2.06
N ARG A 169 20.92 12.97 1.87
CA ARG A 169 21.85 11.88 1.63
C ARG A 169 21.97 11.09 2.95
N PRO A 170 21.58 9.81 2.99
CA PRO A 170 21.87 9.01 4.17
C PRO A 170 23.39 8.92 4.32
N GLU A 171 23.88 9.10 5.55
CA GLU A 171 25.27 8.84 5.87
C GLU A 171 25.63 7.42 5.41
N PRO A 172 26.82 7.22 4.80
CA PRO A 172 27.26 5.88 4.47
C PRO A 172 27.26 5.04 5.76
N ARG A 173 26.42 4.00 5.79
CA ARG A 173 26.48 2.96 6.83
C ARG A 173 27.72 2.10 6.65
#